data_AF-A0A7W8BA13-F1
#
_entry.id   AF-A0A7W8BA13-F1
#
_cell.length_a   1.000
_cell.length_b   1.000
_cell.length_c   1.000
_cell.angle_alpha   90.00
_cell.angle_beta   90.00
_cell.angle_gamma   90.00
#
_symmetry.space_group_name_H-M   'P 1'
#
loop_
_entity.id
_entity.type
_entity.pdbx_description
1 polymer ?
#
loop_
_entity_poly.entity_id
_entity_poly.type
_entity_poly.pdbx_seq_one_letter_code
_entity_poly.pdbx_strand_id
1 'polypeptide(L)' 'MPNVGALVVDLRRDRVGEVMASTGGRLSLRPPSGGREWEAFPCDVRSMTASDELRAKVTEANDRSRRERGTA' A
#
# COMPACT_ATOMS: atom_id res chain seq x y z
N MET A 1 2.66 -0.23 -15.85
CA MET A 1 3.29 -0.80 -14.64
C MET A 1 3.44 0.33 -13.65
N PRO A 2 3.05 0.17 -12.37
CA PRO A 2 3.24 1.20 -11.36
C PRO A 2 4.73 1.50 -11.18
N ASN A 3 5.06 2.77 -10.94
CA ASN A 3 6.45 3.21 -10.74
C ASN A 3 6.96 2.76 -9.36
N VAL A 4 8.28 2.60 -9.24
CA VAL A 4 8.94 2.48 -7.93
C VAL A 4 8.65 3.75 -7.13
N GLY A 5 8.26 3.59 -5.86
CA GLY A 5 7.79 4.63 -4.95
C GLY A 5 6.28 4.89 -4.98
N ALA A 6 5.53 4.23 -5.87
CA ALA A 6 4.07 4.38 -5.92
C ALA A 6 3.39 3.52 -4.84
N LEU A 7 2.31 4.03 -4.25
CA LEU A 7 1.45 3.25 -3.37
C LEU A 7 0.46 2.43 -4.19
N VAL A 8 0.35 1.15 -3.84
CA VAL A 8 -0.58 0.20 -4.46
C VAL A 8 -1.33 -0.59 -3.39
N VAL A 9 -2.54 -1.01 -3.72
CA VAL A 9 -3.31 -1.93 -2.88
C VAL A 9 -3.12 -3.34 -3.41
N ASP A 10 -2.56 -4.23 -2.61
CA ASP A 10 -2.54 -5.67 -2.86
C ASP A 10 -3.93 -6.22 -2.53
N LEU A 11 -4.73 -6.51 -3.55
CA LEU A 11 -6.11 -7.00 -3.44
C LEU A 11 -6.16 -8.44 -2.91
N ARG A 12 -5.09 -9.21 -3.10
CA ARG A 12 -5.00 -10.59 -2.62
C ARG A 12 -4.80 -10.64 -1.11
N ARG A 13 -4.12 -9.65 -0.55
CA ARG A 13 -3.84 -9.52 0.89
C ARG A 13 -4.66 -8.44 1.58
N ASP A 14 -5.48 -7.72 0.81
CA ASP A 14 -6.26 -6.55 1.23
C ASP A 14 -5.42 -5.54 2.04
N ARG A 15 -4.23 -5.20 1.51
CA ARG A 15 -3.28 -4.31 2.21
C ARG A 15 -2.57 -3.34 1.27
N VAL A 16 -2.21 -2.18 1.80
CA VAL A 16 -1.44 -1.16 1.09
C VAL A 16 0.06 -1.46 1.18
N GLY A 17 0.77 -1.28 0.07
CA GLY A 17 2.22 -1.34 0.01
C GLY A 17 2.79 -0.34 -0.99
N GLU A 18 4.02 0.10 -0.75
CA GLU A 18 4.81 0.92 -1.66
C GLU A 18 5.64 0.01 -2.57
N VAL A 19 5.65 0.30 -3.87
CA VAL A 19 6.45 -0.45 -4.85
C VAL A 19 7.92 -0.12 -4.67
N MET A 20 8.71 -1.08 -4.19
CA MET A 20 10.16 -0.94 -4.05
C MET A 20 10.91 -1.32 -5.33
N ALA A 21 10.40 -2.31 -6.06
CA ALA A 21 10.99 -2.80 -7.29
C ALA A 21 9.98 -3.59 -8.14
N SER A 22 10.24 -3.70 -9.45
CA SER A 22 9.52 -4.59 -10.35
C SER A 22 10.51 -5.51 -11.09
N THR A 23 10.51 -6.79 -10.78
CA THR A 23 11.45 -7.77 -11.36
C THR A 23 10.70 -9.03 -11.78
N GLY A 24 10.98 -9.55 -12.98
CA GLY A 24 10.44 -10.84 -13.43
C GLY A 24 8.91 -10.92 -13.44
N GLY A 25 8.22 -9.79 -13.68
CA GLY A 25 6.75 -9.72 -13.66
C GLY A 25 6.12 -9.73 -12.26
N ARG A 26 6.92 -9.52 -11.20
CA ARG A 26 6.46 -9.37 -9.81
C ARG A 26 6.84 -7.98 -9.30
N LEU A 27 6.03 -7.49 -8.36
CA LEU A 27 6.28 -6.26 -7.62
C LEU A 27 6.76 -6.62 -6.23
N SER A 28 7.86 -6.01 -5.81
CA SER A 28 8.32 -6.05 -4.43
C SER A 28 7.68 -4.88 -3.69
N LEU A 29 6.84 -5.18 -2.70
CA LEU A 29 6.07 -4.21 -1.95
C LEU A 29 6.56 -4.12 -0.51
N ARG A 30 6.53 -2.91 0.04
CA ARG A 30 6.85 -2.65 1.45
C ARG A 30 5.70 -1.93 2.14
N PRO A 31 5.38 -2.24 3.40
CA PRO A 31 4.34 -1.48 4.08
C PRO A 31 4.87 -0.06 4.42
N PRO A 32 4.07 1.00 4.22
CA PRO A 32 4.50 2.38 4.45
C PRO A 32 4.83 2.68 5.92
N SER A 33 4.23 1.94 6.85
CA SER A 33 4.50 2.02 8.29
C SER A 33 5.78 1.29 8.74
N GLY A 34 6.51 0.68 7.80
CA GLY A 34 7.65 -0.18 8.11
C GLY A 34 7.21 -1.61 8.47
N GLY A 35 8.01 -2.59 8.05
CA GLY A 35 7.70 -4.01 8.24
C GLY A 35 8.31 -4.87 7.14
N ARG A 36 7.88 -6.14 7.12
CA ARG A 36 8.40 -7.15 6.18
C ARG A 36 7.89 -6.88 4.78
N GLU A 37 8.82 -6.79 3.83
CA GLU A 37 8.55 -6.70 2.39
C GLU A 37 7.89 -8.00 1.90
N TRP A 38 7.02 -7.88 0.89
CA TRP A 38 6.37 -9.03 0.27
C TRP A 38 6.25 -8.84 -1.25
N GLU A 39 6.15 -9.95 -1.95
CA GLU A 39 5.94 -9.95 -3.40
C GLU A 39 4.45 -10.06 -3.74
N ALA A 40 4.04 -9.28 -4.75
CA ALA A 40 2.71 -9.30 -5.32
C ALA A 40 2.78 -9.31 -6.85
N PHE A 41 1.76 -9.89 -7.49
CA PHE A 41 1.65 -9.82 -8.95
C PHE A 41 1.03 -8.49 -9.38
N PRO A 42 1.43 -7.92 -10.53
CA PRO A 42 0.81 -6.73 -11.10
C PRO A 42 -0.71 -6.85 -11.30
N CYS A 43 -1.22 -8.07 -11.54
CA CYS A 43 -2.66 -8.33 -11.68
C CYS A 43 -3.41 -8.37 -10.35
N ASP A 44 -2.71 -8.64 -9.25
CA ASP A 44 -3.28 -8.71 -7.90
C ASP A 44 -3.17 -7.35 -7.18
N VAL A 45 -2.54 -6.35 -7.81
CA VAL A 45 -2.42 -5.01 -7.25
C VAL A 45 -3.22 -3.99 -8.04
N ARG A 46 -3.78 -3.01 -7.34
CA ARG A 46 -4.39 -1.84 -7.96
C ARG A 46 -3.50 -0.62 -7.72
N SER A 47 -3.06 0.01 -8.81
CA SER A 47 -2.38 1.30 -8.76
C SER A 47 -3.33 2.36 -8.21
N MET A 48 -2.91 3.07 -7.17
CA MET A 48 -3.66 4.25 -6.74
C MET A 48 -3.37 5.36 -7.75
N THR A 49 -4.40 5.87 -8.43
CA THR A 49 -4.27 7.12 -9.18
C THR A 49 -3.91 8.26 -8.23
N ALA A 50 -3.26 9.34 -8.68
CA ALA A 50 -2.86 10.45 -7.79
C ALA A 50 -4.02 11.00 -6.92
N SER A 51 -5.26 10.95 -7.45
CA SER A 51 -6.48 11.31 -6.72
C SER A 51 -6.91 10.29 -5.64
N ASP A 52 -6.51 9.02 -5.78
CA ASP A 52 -6.65 7.94 -4.80
C ASP A 52 -5.49 7.93 -3.79
N GLU A 53 -4.25 8.23 -4.19
CA GLU A 53 -3.09 8.32 -3.27
C GLU A 53 -3.31 9.37 -2.17
N LEU A 54 -3.88 10.52 -2.53
CA LEU A 54 -4.28 11.56 -1.56
C LEU A 54 -5.36 11.04 -0.59
N ARG A 55 -6.26 10.18 -1.05
CA ARG A 55 -7.38 9.66 -0.26
C ARG A 55 -6.97 8.49 0.63
N ALA A 56 -6.03 7.64 0.19
CA ALA A 56 -5.42 6.59 1.01
C ALA A 56 -4.50 7.14 2.10
N LYS A 57 -3.65 8.14 1.79
CA LYS A 57 -2.85 8.81 2.83
C LYS A 57 -3.74 9.39 3.94
N VAL A 58 -4.89 9.94 3.59
CA VAL A 58 -5.86 10.46 4.57
C VAL A 58 -6.59 9.35 5.31
N THR A 59 -6.95 8.24 4.65
CA THR A 59 -7.69 7.12 5.27
C THR A 59 -6.80 6.28 6.19
N GLU A 60 -5.56 5.95 5.80
CA GLU A 60 -4.60 5.26 6.68
C GLU A 60 -4.15 6.13 7.86
N ALA A 61 -4.13 7.47 7.69
CA ALA A 61 -3.96 8.39 8.81
C ALA A 61 -5.22 8.47 9.70
N ASN A 62 -6.43 8.30 9.14
CA ASN A 62 -7.69 8.34 9.86
C ASN A 62 -7.92 7.06 10.70
N ASP A 63 -7.55 5.87 10.19
CA ASP A 63 -7.65 4.61 10.95
C ASP A 63 -6.80 4.63 12.23
N ARG A 64 -5.68 5.38 12.22
CA ARG A 64 -4.86 5.67 13.41
C ARG A 64 -5.60 6.47 14.48
N SER A 65 -6.38 7.48 14.09
CA SER A 65 -7.12 8.31 15.06
C SER A 65 -8.28 7.58 15.74
N ARG A 66 -8.77 6.49 15.11
CA ARG A 66 -9.86 5.67 15.67
C ARG A 66 -9.35 4.56 16.62
N ARG A 67 -8.07 4.18 16.55
CA ARG A 67 -7.45 3.21 17.47
C ARG A 67 -6.77 3.84 18.69
N GLU A 68 -6.52 5.14 18.68
CA GLU A 68 -5.86 5.86 19.80
C GLU A 68 -6.84 6.64 20.72
N ARG A 69 -8.16 6.64 20.45
CA ARG A 69 -9.20 7.25 21.31
C ARG A 69 -10.22 6.25 21.85
N GLY A 70 -9.81 4.99 21.99
CA GLY A 70 -10.66 3.89 22.41
C GLY A 70 -9.96 2.93 23.37
N THR A 71 -9.10 3.46 24.24
CA THR A 71 -8.65 2.73 25.43
C THR A 71 -8.69 3.72 26.58
N ALA A 72 -9.47 3.36 27.59
CA ALA A 72 -9.62 4.05 28.85
C ALA A 72 -8.28 4.19 29.61
#